data_AF-A0A392WAV2-F1
#
_entry.id   AF-A0A392WAV2-F1
#
_cell.length_a   1.000
_cell.length_b   1.000
_cell.length_c   1.000
_cell.angle_alpha   90.00
_cell.angle_beta   90.00
_cell.angle_gamma   90.00
#
_symmetry.space_group_name_H-M   'P 1'
#
loop_
_entity.id
_entity.type
_entity.pdbx_description
1 polymer ?
#
loop_
_entity_poly.entity_id
_entity_poly.type
_entity_poly.pdbx_seq_one_letter_code
_entity_poly.pdbx_strand_id
1 'polypeptide(L)' 'MDFVGGLPRTAKGNEVIWVIVDCLTKSAHFIAIKK' A
#
# COMPACT_ATOMS: atom_id res chain seq x y z
N MET A 1 -12.88 -2.02 -5.37
CA MET A 1 -12.07 -1.74 -4.16
C MET A 1 -11.24 -2.99 -3.95
N ASP A 2 -10.01 -2.97 -4.43
CA ASP A 2 -9.11 -4.12 -4.34
C ASP A 2 -7.95 -3.74 -3.44
N PHE A 3 -7.73 -4.56 -2.41
CA PHE A 3 -6.76 -4.30 -1.37
C PHE A 3 -5.55 -5.20 -1.59
N VAL A 4 -4.42 -4.58 -1.96
CA VAL A 4 -3.17 -5.31 -2.19
C VAL A 4 -2.27 -5.06 -0.99
N GLY A 5 -2.20 -6.06 -0.10
CA GLY A 5 -1.29 -6.09 1.04
C GLY A 5 -0.10 -6.99 0.74
N GLY A 6 0.98 -6.44 0.21
CA GLY A 6 2.15 -7.27 -0.12
C GLY A 6 3.25 -6.62 -0.95
N LEU A 7 3.44 -5.30 -0.86
CA LEU A 7 4.57 -4.67 -1.54
C LEU A 7 5.89 -5.03 -0.84
N PRO A 8 6.98 -5.23 -1.60
CA PRO A 8 8.29 -5.57 -1.04
C PRO A 8 8.73 -4.52 -0.03
N ARG A 9 9.17 -4.98 1.14
CA ARG A 9 9.65 -4.14 2.25
C ARG A 9 10.69 -3.16 1.72
N THR A 10 10.42 -1.86 1.84
CA THR A 10 11.42 -0.86 1.47
C THR A 10 12.63 -0.97 2.39
N ALA A 11 13.84 -0.86 1.85
CA ALA A 11 15.11 -0.99 2.58
C ALA A 11 15.27 -0.02 3.77
N LYS A 12 14.38 0.96 3.92
CA LYS A 12 14.31 1.93 5.02
C LYS A 12 13.48 1.46 6.24
N GLY A 13 13.03 0.20 6.27
CA GLY A 13 12.35 -0.36 7.44
C GLY A 13 10.86 -0.05 7.55
N ASN A 14 10.22 0.45 6.49
CA ASN A 14 8.75 0.48 6.45
C ASN A 14 8.27 -0.96 6.28
N GLU A 15 7.63 -1.51 7.31
CA GLU A 15 7.38 -2.95 7.41
C GLU A 15 6.28 -3.43 6.46
N VAL A 16 5.30 -2.58 6.13
CA VAL A 16 4.24 -2.91 5.16
C VAL A 16 3.73 -1.64 4.48
N ILE A 17 3.61 -1.67 3.15
CA ILE A 17 2.85 -0.66 2.39
C ILE A 17 1.54 -1.32 1.96
N TRP A 18 0.43 -0.78 2.44
CA TRP A 18 -0.89 -1.16 1.97
C TRP A 18 -1.29 -0.23 0.84
N VAL A 19 -1.78 -0.82 -0.26
CA VAL A 19 -2.33 -0.07 -1.38
C VAL A 19 -3.81 -0.35 -1.48
N ILE A 20 -4.61 0.72 -1.40
CA ILE A 20 -6.04 0.68 -1.71
C ILE A 20 -6.19 1.18 -3.14
N VAL A 21 -6.59 0.30 -4.04
CA VAL A 21 -6.87 0.67 -5.43
C VAL A 21 -8.37 0.80 -5.61
N ASP A 22 -8.80 1.99 -6.01
CA ASP A 22 -10.16 2.23 -6.47
C ASP A 22 -10.19 2.40 -7.99
N CYS A 23 -10.67 1.35 -8.67
CA CYS A 23 -10.73 1.31 -10.12
C CYS A 23 -11.76 2.31 -10.69
N LEU A 24 -12.74 2.75 -9.88
CA LEU A 24 -13.78 3.70 -10.29
C LEU A 24 -13.24 5.14 -10.38
N THR A 25 -12.48 5.55 -9.38
CA THR A 25 -11.84 6.87 -9.29
C THR A 25 -10.42 6.90 -9.86
N LYS A 26 -9.91 5.74 -10.31
CA LYS A 26 -8.51 5.55 -10.73
C LYS A 26 -7.52 6.08 -9.71
N SER A 27 -7.83 5.95 -8.42
CA SER A 27 -6.99 6.42 -7.33
C SER A 27 -6.32 5.24 -6.63
N ALA A 28 -5.08 5.48 -6.18
CA ALA A 28 -4.32 4.54 -5.37
C ALA A 28 -3.84 5.25 -4.11
N HIS A 29 -4.27 4.74 -2.96
CA HIS A 29 -3.85 5.27 -1.66
C HIS A 29 -2.79 4.36 -1.04
N PHE A 30 -1.66 4.95 -0.65
CA PHE A 30 -0.56 4.24 -0.01
C PHE A 30 -0.55 4.52 1.49
N ILE A 31 -0.66 3.47 2.29
CA ILE A 31 -0.55 3.55 3.74
C ILE A 31 0.74 2.85 4.14
N ALA A 32 1.73 3.61 4.57
CA ALA A 32 2.97 3.07 5.11
C ALA A 32 2.79 2.81 6.61
N ILE A 33 2.90 1.55 7.02
CA ILE A 33 2.96 1.19 8.44
C ILE A 33 4.44 1.06 8.81
N LYS A 34 4.88 1.89 9.75
CA LYS A 34 6.14 1.74 10.46
C LYS A 34 5.83 1.11 11.81
N LYS A 35 6.70 0.19 12.25
CA LYS A 35 6.69 -0.28 13.63
C LYS A 35 7.05 0.84 14.59
#